data_AF-A0A9W6Z0L0-F1
#
_entry.id   AF-A0A9W6Z0L0-F1
#
_cell.length_a   1.000
_cell.length_b   1.000
_cell.length_c   1.000
_cell.angle_alpha   90.00
_cell.angle_beta   90.00
_cell.angle_gamma   90.00
#
_symmetry.space_group_name_H-M   'P 1'
#
loop_
_entity.id
_entity.type
_entity.pdbx_description
1 polymer ?
#
loop_
_entity_poly.entity_id
_entity_poly.type
_entity_poly.pdbx_seq_one_letter_code
_entity_poly.pdbx_strand_id
1 'polypeptide(L)'
;MEFWHCHKPDENGSGSGSIKDRFDSFKPRGRDLFVGSFYFVLNSNEFGSSFINSSVVTDDIDMEMDDDKKKLEKTQSQVTKQTGMRCGGCRTVLGEHDQMSGNERLLKWNLKLVRQIQQNQNHKLEKQVFEPYLYVYYNLIDSISSSAVRFHLIRNKDTKPQSQTGSNPQTESPTDFNQDRLFIWCFNFGLTVTETGGLLMHDTLKILYHDKYDKINELLSKQELNYEVMDVPGFVFCDLKKALNSFHSDLPSGESGTFREWKVSYLPGSIG
;
A
#
# COMPACT_ATOMS: atom_id res chain seq x y z
N MET A 1 30.42 -1.18 17.28
CA MET A 1 29.31 -1.71 16.48
C MET A 1 29.93 -2.53 15.37
N GLU A 2 29.80 -3.85 15.45
CA GLU A 2 30.32 -4.75 14.42
C GLU A 2 29.38 -4.67 13.22
N PHE A 3 29.88 -4.11 12.12
CA PHE A 3 29.15 -4.05 10.87
C PHE A 3 29.06 -5.47 10.30
N TRP A 4 27.84 -5.97 10.11
CA TRP A 4 27.61 -7.17 9.31
C TRP A 4 28.05 -6.90 7.88
N HIS A 5 29.19 -7.47 7.49
CA HIS A 5 29.63 -7.47 6.10
C HIS A 5 28.94 -8.65 5.42
N CYS A 6 27.89 -8.38 4.65
CA CYS A 6 27.41 -9.36 3.67
C CYS A 6 28.53 -9.54 2.64
N HIS A 7 29.27 -10.64 2.75
CA HIS A 7 30.16 -11.07 1.68
C HIS A 7 29.32 -11.32 0.43
N LYS A 8 29.63 -10.63 -0.67
CA LYS A 8 29.14 -11.00 -2.00
C LYS A 8 29.63 -12.44 -2.25
N PRO A 9 28.74 -13.39 -2.60
CA PRO A 9 29.17 -14.76 -2.87
C PRO A 9 30.19 -14.79 -4.01
N ASP A 10 31.25 -15.60 -3.83
CA ASP A 10 32.33 -15.75 -4.79
C ASP A 10 31.79 -16.22 -6.15
N GLU A 11 32.15 -15.50 -7.21
CA GLU A 11 31.72 -15.78 -8.59
C GLU A 11 32.29 -17.11 -9.15
N ASN A 12 33.19 -17.77 -8.40
CA ASN A 12 33.93 -18.95 -8.84
C ASN A 12 33.50 -20.27 -8.17
N GLY A 13 32.36 -20.29 -7.47
CA GLY A 13 31.80 -21.53 -6.93
C GLY A 13 31.23 -22.43 -8.03
N SER A 14 31.93 -23.50 -8.37
CA SER A 14 31.52 -24.57 -9.32
C SER A 14 30.35 -25.42 -8.79
N GLY A 15 29.21 -24.79 -8.53
CA GLY A 15 27.93 -25.42 -8.21
C GLY A 15 26.87 -24.84 -9.11
N SER A 16 26.57 -25.51 -10.22
CA SER A 16 25.66 -25.07 -11.27
C SER A 16 24.19 -25.04 -10.80
N GLY A 17 23.84 -23.99 -10.08
CA GLY A 17 22.50 -23.44 -10.02
C GLY A 17 22.71 -21.95 -9.90
N SER A 18 22.19 -21.15 -10.84
CA SER A 18 22.44 -19.72 -10.77
C SER A 18 21.90 -19.21 -9.43
N ILE A 19 22.63 -18.30 -8.77
CA ILE A 19 22.16 -17.71 -7.51
C ILE A 19 20.76 -17.12 -7.67
N LYS A 20 20.41 -16.65 -8.88
CA LYS A 20 19.06 -16.24 -9.27
C LYS A 20 18.03 -17.35 -9.07
N ASP A 21 18.31 -18.58 -9.49
CA ASP A 21 17.39 -19.73 -9.33
C ASP A 21 17.11 -20.06 -7.86
N ARG A 22 18.06 -19.78 -6.95
CA ARG A 22 17.85 -20.00 -5.50
C ARG A 22 16.93 -18.95 -4.87
N PHE A 23 17.05 -17.69 -5.27
CA PHE A 23 16.24 -16.60 -4.70
C PHE A 23 14.87 -16.44 -5.38
N ASP A 24 14.72 -16.83 -6.65
CA ASP A 24 13.42 -16.92 -7.32
C ASP A 24 12.55 -18.08 -6.78
N SER A 25 13.13 -18.95 -5.94
CA SER A 25 12.45 -20.09 -5.34
C SER A 25 11.86 -19.83 -3.95
N PHE A 26 11.83 -18.57 -3.47
CA PHE A 26 11.31 -18.25 -2.14
C PHE A 26 9.77 -18.35 -2.10
N LYS A 27 9.30 -19.59 -2.05
CA LYS A 27 7.90 -19.97 -1.92
C LYS A 27 7.71 -20.73 -0.60
N PRO A 28 6.62 -20.49 0.13
CA PRO A 28 6.24 -21.35 1.25
C PRO A 28 6.15 -22.80 0.76
N ARG A 29 6.74 -23.74 1.50
CA ARG A 29 6.65 -25.18 1.19
C ARG A 29 5.60 -25.83 2.07
N GLY A 30 4.87 -26.81 1.56
CA GLY A 30 3.92 -27.50 2.43
C GLY A 30 2.77 -26.58 2.85
N ARG A 31 2.38 -26.70 4.12
CA ARG A 31 1.37 -25.86 4.77
C ARG A 31 1.94 -24.58 5.40
N ASP A 32 3.11 -24.15 4.94
CA ASP A 32 3.74 -22.93 5.44
C ASP A 32 3.03 -21.68 4.92
N LEU A 33 3.12 -20.60 5.70
CA LEU A 33 2.56 -19.30 5.40
C LEU A 33 3.63 -18.26 5.71
N PHE A 34 4.02 -17.44 4.73
CA PHE A 34 4.84 -16.27 5.05
C PHE A 34 3.94 -15.11 5.42
N VAL A 35 4.29 -14.43 6.50
CA VAL A 35 3.54 -13.28 7.02
C VAL A 35 4.34 -12.03 6.68
N GLY A 36 3.87 -11.29 5.68
CA GLY A 36 4.36 -9.94 5.39
C GLY A 36 3.67 -8.91 6.29
N SER A 37 4.07 -7.64 6.17
CA SER A 37 3.51 -6.55 6.98
C SER A 37 2.01 -6.38 6.75
N PHE A 38 1.60 -6.37 5.47
CA PHE A 38 0.20 -6.17 5.06
C PHE A 38 -0.37 -7.28 4.16
N TYR A 39 0.39 -8.35 3.95
CA TYR A 39 -0.02 -9.49 3.13
C TYR A 39 0.39 -10.81 3.75
N PHE A 40 -0.18 -11.90 3.23
CA PHE A 40 0.28 -13.26 3.45
C PHE A 40 0.73 -13.87 2.12
N VAL A 41 1.80 -14.64 2.12
CA VAL A 41 2.23 -15.43 0.96
C VAL A 41 1.91 -16.89 1.20
N LEU A 42 1.23 -17.49 0.24
CA LEU A 42 0.87 -18.90 0.27
C LEU A 42 1.19 -19.59 -1.05
N ASN A 43 1.36 -20.90 -1.00
CA ASN A 43 1.44 -21.74 -2.19
C ASN A 43 0.03 -22.17 -2.60
N SER A 44 -0.54 -21.53 -3.62
CA SER A 44 -1.93 -21.78 -4.06
C SER A 44 -2.17 -23.21 -4.52
N ASN A 45 -1.13 -23.89 -5.02
CA ASN A 45 -1.21 -25.30 -5.41
C ASN A 45 -1.52 -26.23 -4.22
N GLU A 46 -1.21 -25.79 -2.99
CA GLU A 46 -1.34 -26.60 -1.78
C GLU A 46 -2.57 -26.25 -0.93
N PHE A 47 -3.10 -25.03 -1.03
CA PHE A 47 -4.28 -24.58 -0.29
C PHE A 47 -5.62 -25.03 -0.91
N GLY A 48 -5.58 -25.69 -2.08
CA GLY A 48 -6.74 -26.26 -2.76
C GLY A 48 -7.61 -25.22 -3.46
N SER A 49 -8.08 -25.54 -4.67
CA SER A 49 -8.99 -24.69 -5.46
C SER A 49 -10.34 -24.41 -4.80
N SER A 50 -10.69 -25.13 -3.72
CA SER A 50 -11.92 -24.93 -2.96
C SER A 50 -11.92 -23.62 -2.15
N PHE A 51 -10.76 -23.09 -1.80
CA PHE A 51 -10.64 -21.87 -0.98
C PHE A 51 -10.34 -20.63 -1.83
N ILE A 52 -9.47 -20.78 -2.84
CA ILE A 52 -8.97 -19.67 -3.66
C ILE A 52 -9.11 -20.04 -5.14
N ASN A 53 -9.85 -19.22 -5.88
CA ASN A 53 -9.89 -19.28 -7.34
C ASN A 53 -8.94 -18.22 -7.89
N SER A 54 -7.93 -18.64 -8.65
CA SER A 54 -7.16 -17.71 -9.50
C SER A 54 -7.91 -17.55 -10.81
N SER A 55 -8.38 -16.34 -11.11
CA SER A 55 -8.98 -16.04 -12.41
C SER A 55 -8.31 -14.81 -13.03
N VAL A 56 -8.14 -14.88 -14.35
CA VAL A 56 -7.68 -13.75 -15.16
C VAL A 56 -8.77 -12.68 -15.12
N VAL A 57 -8.42 -11.47 -14.69
CA VAL A 57 -9.28 -10.31 -14.91
C VAL A 57 -9.20 -9.96 -16.39
N THR A 58 -10.26 -10.22 -17.13
CA THR A 58 -10.59 -9.40 -18.29
C THR A 58 -11.51 -8.32 -17.76
N ASP A 59 -11.07 -7.06 -17.83
CA ASP A 59 -12.06 -6.00 -17.91
C ASP A 59 -12.76 -6.23 -19.24
N ASP A 60 -14.01 -6.67 -19.18
CA ASP A 60 -14.86 -6.82 -20.36
C ASP A 60 -15.11 -5.43 -20.92
N ILE A 61 -14.18 -4.96 -21.75
CA ILE A 61 -14.44 -3.89 -22.70
C ILE A 61 -15.21 -4.58 -23.83
N ASP A 62 -16.53 -4.39 -23.83
CA ASP A 62 -17.36 -4.61 -25.01
C ASP A 62 -16.86 -3.66 -26.11
N MET A 63 -15.84 -4.12 -26.85
CA MET A 63 -15.44 -3.49 -28.10
C MET A 63 -16.41 -3.99 -29.16
N GLU A 64 -17.46 -3.22 -29.41
CA GLU A 64 -18.17 -3.27 -30.69
C GLU A 64 -17.11 -3.10 -31.79
N MET A 65 -16.96 -4.15 -32.61
CA MET A 65 -16.08 -4.17 -33.77
C MET A 65 -16.67 -3.26 -34.85
N ASP A 66 -16.09 -2.08 -35.03
CA ASP A 66 -16.14 -1.40 -36.32
C ASP A 66 -14.93 -1.82 -37.15
N ASP A 67 -15.23 -2.51 -38.26
CA ASP A 67 -14.31 -2.84 -39.33
C ASP A 67 -13.84 -1.56 -40.01
N ASP A 68 -12.64 -1.08 -39.70
CA ASP A 68 -11.67 -0.54 -40.68
C ASP A 68 -10.53 0.24 -39.98
N LYS A 69 -9.39 -0.43 -39.76
CA LYS A 69 -8.02 0.08 -40.04
C LYS A 69 -6.95 -0.84 -39.46
N LYS A 70 -6.45 -1.75 -40.30
CA LYS A 70 -5.11 -2.32 -40.17
C LYS A 70 -4.09 -1.33 -40.75
N LYS A 71 -3.32 -0.63 -39.91
CA LYS A 71 -1.84 -0.57 -40.02
C LYS A 71 -1.23 0.46 -39.07
N LEU A 72 -0.27 -0.06 -38.29
CA LEU A 72 0.99 0.56 -37.93
C LEU A 72 0.96 1.70 -36.92
N GLU A 73 0.91 1.34 -35.64
CA GLU A 73 1.77 1.95 -34.62
C GLU A 73 1.96 0.95 -33.47
N LYS A 74 3.16 0.36 -33.41
CA LYS A 74 3.64 -0.41 -32.26
C LYS A 74 4.16 0.60 -31.23
N THR A 75 3.29 1.03 -30.32
CA THR A 75 3.73 1.71 -29.10
C THR A 75 3.21 0.91 -27.92
N GLN A 76 4.15 0.50 -27.07
CA GLN A 76 3.97 -0.38 -25.92
C GLN A 76 3.03 0.26 -24.88
N SER A 77 1.74 0.00 -24.98
CA SER A 77 0.84 0.05 -23.83
C SER A 77 0.78 -1.34 -23.22
N GLN A 78 1.69 -1.63 -22.28
CA GLN A 78 1.56 -2.76 -21.37
C GLN A 78 0.40 -2.47 -20.42
N VAL A 79 -0.82 -2.82 -20.84
CA VAL A 79 -1.93 -3.01 -19.90
C VAL A 79 -1.60 -4.28 -19.12
N THR A 80 -1.12 -4.12 -17.88
CA THR A 80 -0.84 -5.24 -16.98
C THR A 80 -2.15 -5.92 -16.60
N LYS A 81 -2.43 -7.05 -17.25
CA LYS A 81 -3.53 -7.97 -16.92
C LYS A 81 -3.26 -8.55 -15.52
N GLN A 82 -3.87 -7.97 -14.48
CA GLN A 82 -3.68 -8.45 -13.11
C GLN A 82 -4.58 -9.68 -12.87
N THR A 83 -3.97 -10.85 -12.70
CA THR A 83 -4.64 -12.04 -12.17
C THR A 83 -4.79 -11.88 -10.66
N GLY A 84 -6.02 -11.88 -10.16
CA GLY A 84 -6.33 -11.70 -8.74
C GLY A 84 -6.84 -12.99 -8.12
N MET A 85 -6.40 -13.28 -6.90
CA MET A 85 -6.97 -14.37 -6.09
C MET A 85 -8.35 -13.99 -5.59
N ARG A 86 -9.32 -14.91 -5.70
CA ARG A 86 -10.70 -14.68 -5.26
C ARG A 86 -11.17 -15.73 -4.26
N CYS A 87 -12.04 -15.32 -3.36
CA CYS A 87 -12.74 -16.22 -2.46
C CYS A 87 -13.59 -17.22 -3.26
N GLY A 88 -13.46 -18.52 -2.98
CA GLY A 88 -14.25 -19.56 -3.64
C GLY A 88 -15.77 -19.40 -3.49
N GLY A 89 -16.21 -18.83 -2.35
CA GLY A 89 -17.63 -18.62 -2.06
C GLY A 89 -18.21 -17.33 -2.65
N CYS A 90 -17.68 -16.17 -2.23
CA CYS A 90 -18.24 -14.86 -2.59
C CYS A 90 -17.56 -14.19 -3.79
N ARG A 91 -16.49 -14.78 -4.34
CA ARG A 91 -15.71 -14.24 -5.48
C ARG A 91 -15.04 -12.88 -5.24
N THR A 92 -15.10 -12.34 -4.03
CA THR A 92 -14.35 -11.15 -3.63
C THR A 92 -12.86 -11.36 -3.87
N VAL A 93 -12.20 -10.35 -4.42
CA VAL A 93 -10.73 -10.36 -4.60
C VAL A 93 -10.09 -10.32 -3.21
N LEU A 94 -9.32 -11.35 -2.90
CA LEU A 94 -8.59 -11.48 -1.64
C LEU A 94 -7.15 -11.00 -1.76
N GLY A 95 -6.59 -11.02 -2.97
CA GLY A 95 -5.19 -10.73 -3.18
C GLY A 95 -4.77 -10.69 -4.64
N GLU A 96 -3.46 -10.68 -4.83
CA GLU A 96 -2.81 -10.49 -6.12
C GLU A 96 -1.74 -11.56 -6.36
N HIS A 97 -1.55 -11.90 -7.63
CA HIS A 97 -0.42 -12.71 -8.07
C HIS A 97 0.80 -11.82 -8.26
N ASP A 98 1.86 -12.08 -7.49
CA ASP A 98 3.15 -11.40 -7.67
C ASP A 98 3.90 -12.03 -8.84
N GLN A 99 3.91 -11.33 -9.97
CA GLN A 99 4.56 -11.79 -11.20
C GLN A 99 6.07 -12.03 -11.03
N MET A 100 6.72 -11.34 -10.08
CA MET A 100 8.17 -11.49 -9.88
C MET A 100 8.50 -12.78 -9.14
N SER A 101 7.87 -13.01 -7.99
CA SER A 101 8.12 -14.22 -7.21
C SER A 101 7.28 -15.43 -7.66
N GLY A 102 6.30 -15.21 -8.53
CA GLY A 102 5.29 -16.20 -8.92
C GLY A 102 4.51 -16.73 -7.73
N ASN A 103 4.42 -15.93 -6.66
CA ASN A 103 3.69 -16.27 -5.45
C ASN A 103 2.36 -15.53 -5.39
N GLU A 104 1.45 -16.12 -4.65
CA GLU A 104 0.14 -15.57 -4.38
C GLU A 104 0.16 -14.78 -3.07
N ARG A 105 -0.20 -13.49 -3.14
CA ARG A 105 -0.24 -12.57 -1.98
C ARG A 105 -1.67 -12.26 -1.58
N LEU A 106 -2.12 -12.76 -0.43
CA LEU A 106 -3.40 -12.36 0.15
C LEU A 106 -3.23 -11.05 0.92
N LEU A 107 -4.09 -10.07 0.67
CA LEU A 107 -4.02 -8.76 1.30
C LEU A 107 -4.78 -8.81 2.63
N LYS A 108 -4.13 -8.40 3.72
CA LYS A 108 -4.69 -8.55 5.08
C LYS A 108 -6.00 -7.80 5.27
N TRP A 109 -6.16 -6.63 4.65
CA TRP A 109 -7.40 -5.84 4.74
C TRP A 109 -8.61 -6.51 4.07
N ASN A 110 -8.40 -7.48 3.18
CA ASN A 110 -9.48 -8.26 2.57
C ASN A 110 -9.87 -9.49 3.42
N LEU A 111 -9.20 -9.70 4.55
CA LEU A 111 -9.36 -10.86 5.40
C LEU A 111 -9.82 -10.46 6.80
N LYS A 112 -10.68 -11.30 7.37
CA LYS A 112 -11.00 -11.23 8.80
C LYS A 112 -10.27 -12.35 9.51
N LEU A 113 -9.23 -11.99 10.27
CA LEU A 113 -8.45 -12.97 11.00
C LEU A 113 -9.16 -13.29 12.31
N VAL A 114 -9.27 -14.57 12.64
CA VAL A 114 -9.83 -15.03 13.91
C VAL A 114 -8.77 -15.86 14.62
N ARG A 115 -8.33 -15.36 15.77
CA ARG A 115 -7.37 -16.05 16.63
C ARG A 115 -8.10 -16.70 17.80
N GLN A 116 -7.76 -17.94 18.10
CA GLN A 116 -8.21 -18.61 19.32
C GLN A 116 -7.22 -18.32 20.43
N ILE A 117 -7.70 -17.71 21.52
CA ILE A 117 -6.91 -17.40 22.71
C ILE A 117 -7.42 -18.27 23.84
N GLN A 118 -6.49 -18.92 24.55
CA GLN A 118 -6.80 -19.60 25.81
C GLN A 118 -6.81 -18.59 26.96
N GLN A 119 -7.94 -18.47 27.64
CA GLN A 119 -8.05 -17.76 28.91
C GLN A 119 -8.74 -18.68 29.91
N ASN A 120 -8.01 -19.08 30.97
CA ASN A 120 -8.55 -19.85 32.10
C ASN A 120 -9.42 -21.04 31.68
N GLN A 121 -8.85 -21.96 30.88
CA GLN A 121 -9.51 -23.17 30.35
C GLN A 121 -10.65 -22.94 29.34
N ASN A 122 -11.04 -21.69 29.07
CA ASN A 122 -11.98 -21.35 28.01
C ASN A 122 -11.25 -20.86 26.75
N HIS A 123 -11.83 -21.18 25.60
CA HIS A 123 -11.40 -20.67 24.31
C HIS A 123 -12.20 -19.43 23.93
N LYS A 124 -11.54 -18.30 23.80
CA LYS A 124 -12.13 -17.07 23.26
C LYS A 124 -11.63 -16.88 21.82
N LEU A 125 -12.56 -16.60 20.91
CA LEU A 125 -12.23 -16.19 19.55
C LEU A 125 -12.09 -14.67 19.52
N GLU A 126 -10.89 -14.18 19.23
CA GLU A 126 -10.62 -12.78 18.99
C GLU A 126 -10.61 -12.51 17.48
N LYS A 127 -11.29 -11.44 17.07
CA LYS A 127 -11.34 -11.00 15.67
C LYS A 127 -10.32 -9.87 15.51
N GLN A 128 -9.41 -10.04 14.57
CA GLN A 128 -8.46 -9.00 14.18
C GLN A 128 -8.84 -8.47 12.80
N VAL A 129 -8.96 -7.15 12.71
CA VAL A 129 -9.18 -6.40 11.47
C VAL A 129 -7.89 -5.66 11.15
N PHE A 130 -7.49 -5.70 9.89
CA PHE A 130 -6.34 -4.94 9.41
C PHE A 130 -6.86 -3.67 8.75
N GLU A 131 -6.61 -2.52 9.38
CA GLU A 131 -7.05 -1.23 8.86
C GLU A 131 -6.35 -0.91 7.53
N PRO A 132 -7.06 -0.50 6.46
CA PRO A 132 -6.47 -0.26 5.16
C PRO A 132 -5.31 0.74 5.17
N TYR A 133 -5.37 1.82 5.97
CA TYR A 133 -4.28 2.80 6.06
C TYR A 133 -2.95 2.20 6.50
N LEU A 134 -2.95 1.05 7.21
CA LEU A 134 -1.73 0.39 7.66
C LEU A 134 -0.85 -0.07 6.48
N TYR A 135 -1.46 -0.29 5.30
CA TYR A 135 -0.69 -0.48 4.07
C TYR A 135 0.28 0.67 3.84
N VAL A 136 -0.19 1.91 3.93
CA VAL A 136 0.63 3.10 3.73
C VAL A 136 1.64 3.24 4.87
N TYR A 137 1.21 3.03 6.12
CA TYR A 137 2.10 3.04 7.27
C TYR A 137 3.34 2.14 7.07
N TYR A 138 3.13 0.87 6.69
CA TYR A 138 4.25 -0.07 6.53
C TYR A 138 5.14 0.29 5.34
N ASN A 139 4.57 0.72 4.21
CA ASN A 139 5.38 1.16 3.07
C ASN A 139 6.21 2.42 3.41
N LEU A 140 5.68 3.34 4.22
CA LEU A 140 6.43 4.50 4.71
C LEU A 140 7.61 4.07 5.60
N ILE A 141 7.39 3.14 6.54
CA ILE A 141 8.46 2.61 7.41
C ILE A 141 9.53 1.91 6.57
N ASP A 142 9.13 1.11 5.60
CA ASP A 142 10.04 0.38 4.72
C ASP A 142 10.87 1.36 3.85
N SER A 143 10.24 2.39 3.29
CA SER A 143 10.95 3.45 2.54
C SER A 143 11.94 4.20 3.42
N ILE A 144 11.52 4.67 4.60
CA ILE A 144 12.42 5.35 5.55
C ILE A 144 13.61 4.47 5.94
N SER A 145 13.38 3.17 6.13
CA SER A 145 14.43 2.23 6.54
C SER A 145 15.37 1.85 5.39
N SER A 146 14.90 1.84 4.15
CA SER A 146 15.66 1.36 2.98
C SER A 146 16.33 2.48 2.19
N SER A 147 15.66 3.62 1.99
CA SER A 147 16.13 4.74 1.18
C SER A 147 16.36 6.02 1.98
N ALA A 148 16.03 6.03 3.27
CA ALA A 148 16.02 7.22 4.13
C ALA A 148 15.15 8.38 3.61
N VAL A 149 14.27 8.11 2.61
CA VAL A 149 13.32 9.08 2.10
C VAL A 149 12.23 9.30 3.15
N ARG A 150 11.87 10.56 3.36
CA ARG A 150 10.85 10.98 4.34
C ARG A 150 9.70 11.75 3.73
N PHE A 151 9.85 12.21 2.49
CA PHE A 151 8.79 12.88 1.75
C PHE A 151 8.15 11.91 0.78
N HIS A 152 6.82 11.87 0.76
CA HIS A 152 6.06 10.93 -0.04
C HIS A 152 4.87 11.62 -0.68
N LEU A 153 4.69 11.43 -1.99
CA LEU A 153 3.47 11.79 -2.70
C LEU A 153 2.60 10.54 -2.80
N ILE A 154 1.55 10.48 -1.99
CA ILE A 154 0.56 9.41 -2.06
C ILE A 154 -0.51 9.80 -3.07
N ARG A 155 -0.82 8.90 -4.01
CA ARG A 155 -1.83 9.11 -5.04
C ARG A 155 -2.87 7.99 -5.01
N ASN A 156 -4.12 8.36 -5.20
CA ASN A 156 -5.18 7.41 -5.49
C ASN A 156 -5.01 6.87 -6.91
N LYS A 157 -4.80 5.55 -7.04
CA LYS A 157 -4.61 4.89 -8.34
C LYS A 157 -5.90 4.69 -9.14
N ASP A 158 -7.06 4.72 -8.44
CA ASP A 158 -8.35 4.46 -9.07
C ASP A 158 -8.86 5.71 -9.81
N THR A 159 -8.23 6.87 -9.60
CA THR A 159 -8.54 8.10 -10.33
C THR A 159 -7.96 8.02 -11.73
N LYS A 160 -8.83 8.02 -12.75
CA LYS A 160 -8.39 8.11 -14.14
C LYS A 160 -7.60 9.41 -14.34
N PRO A 161 -6.40 9.38 -14.95
CA PRO A 161 -5.75 10.60 -15.39
C PRO A 161 -6.69 11.23 -16.43
N GLN A 162 -7.26 12.39 -16.12
CA GLN A 162 -7.97 13.14 -17.13
C GLN A 162 -6.95 13.51 -18.21
N SER A 163 -7.08 12.88 -19.37
CA SER A 163 -6.53 13.40 -20.61
C SER A 163 -6.96 14.86 -20.70
N GLN A 164 -5.97 15.75 -20.83
CA GLN A 164 -6.17 17.15 -21.21
C GLN A 164 -6.88 17.15 -22.57
N THR A 165 -8.20 17.05 -22.55
CA THR A 165 -9.06 17.27 -23.70
C THR A 165 -9.51 18.72 -23.58
N GLY A 166 -9.15 19.50 -24.60
CA GLY A 166 -9.30 20.95 -24.62
C GLY A 166 -10.76 21.40 -24.68
N SER A 167 -11.48 21.28 -23.57
CA SER A 167 -12.78 21.91 -23.37
C SER A 167 -12.69 23.03 -22.33
N ASN A 168 -13.11 24.22 -22.77
CA ASN A 168 -13.21 25.52 -22.08
C ASN A 168 -13.12 25.54 -20.53
N PRO A 169 -12.25 26.39 -19.94
CA PRO A 169 -12.00 26.45 -18.49
C PRO A 169 -12.99 27.32 -17.71
N GLN A 170 -14.30 27.27 -17.99
CA GLN A 170 -15.25 28.19 -17.35
C GLN A 170 -16.59 27.57 -16.92
N THR A 171 -16.64 26.33 -16.42
CA THR A 171 -17.80 25.93 -15.58
C THR A 171 -17.58 24.69 -14.71
N GLU A 172 -16.36 24.38 -14.27
CA GLU A 172 -16.14 23.32 -13.29
C GLU A 172 -15.72 23.94 -11.96
N SER A 173 -16.54 23.72 -10.93
CA SER A 173 -16.24 24.09 -9.55
C SER A 173 -14.85 23.55 -9.14
N PRO A 174 -13.96 24.34 -8.51
CA PRO A 174 -12.60 23.92 -8.14
C PRO A 174 -12.50 22.81 -7.06
N THR A 175 -13.59 22.12 -6.74
CA THR A 175 -13.75 21.35 -5.50
C THR A 175 -13.41 19.87 -5.60
N ASP A 176 -13.38 19.24 -6.78
CA ASP A 176 -13.19 17.78 -6.88
C ASP A 176 -11.78 17.32 -7.28
N PHE A 177 -11.00 18.15 -7.98
CA PHE A 177 -9.62 17.82 -8.38
C PHE A 177 -8.63 17.69 -7.21
N ASN A 178 -9.05 18.13 -6.02
CA ASN A 178 -8.22 18.26 -4.83
C ASN A 178 -8.13 16.98 -4.00
N GLN A 179 -8.90 15.94 -4.33
CA GLN A 179 -9.12 14.87 -3.36
C GLN A 179 -8.09 13.75 -3.42
N ASP A 180 -7.40 13.54 -4.55
CA ASP A 180 -6.70 12.28 -4.85
C ASP A 180 -5.18 12.28 -4.62
N ARG A 181 -4.66 13.34 -4.01
CA ARG A 181 -3.23 13.45 -3.68
C ARG A 181 -3.04 13.89 -2.25
N LEU A 182 -1.98 13.37 -1.65
CA LEU A 182 -1.56 13.73 -0.31
C LEU A 182 -0.03 13.78 -0.31
N PHE A 183 0.53 14.91 0.12
CA PHE A 183 1.97 15.03 0.29
C PHE A 183 2.31 14.90 1.76
N ILE A 184 3.07 13.86 2.10
CA ILE A 184 3.41 13.46 3.46
C ILE A 184 4.88 13.71 3.71
N TRP A 185 5.20 14.21 4.89
CA TRP A 185 6.51 14.24 5.47
C TRP A 185 6.52 13.44 6.78
N CYS A 186 7.23 12.31 6.79
CA CYS A 186 7.46 11.48 7.96
C CYS A 186 8.55 12.10 8.83
N PHE A 187 8.14 12.84 9.87
CA PHE A 187 9.07 13.60 10.70
C PHE A 187 9.74 12.72 11.76
N ASN A 188 8.99 11.83 12.39
CA ASN A 188 9.52 10.90 13.38
C ASN A 188 8.77 9.56 13.33
N PHE A 189 9.39 8.49 13.82
CA PHE A 189 8.84 7.14 13.82
C PHE A 189 9.21 6.39 15.11
N GLY A 190 8.47 5.34 15.44
CA GLY A 190 8.70 4.56 16.67
C GLY A 190 8.26 5.30 17.94
N LEU A 191 7.32 6.24 17.82
CA LEU A 191 6.80 6.97 18.97
C LEU A 191 5.74 6.14 19.71
N THR A 192 5.71 6.27 21.04
CA THR A 192 4.52 5.93 21.82
C THR A 192 3.78 7.22 22.14
N VAL A 193 2.53 7.31 21.71
CA VAL A 193 1.69 8.50 21.87
C VAL A 193 0.47 8.11 22.69
N THR A 194 0.09 8.98 23.63
CA THR A 194 -1.14 8.80 24.41
C THR A 194 -2.20 9.75 23.87
N GLU A 195 -3.34 9.19 23.46
CA GLU A 195 -4.49 9.96 23.00
C GLU A 195 -5.28 10.55 24.17
N THR A 196 -6.09 11.56 23.88
CA THR A 196 -7.12 12.06 24.79
C THR A 196 -8.05 10.92 25.20
N GLY A 197 -8.02 10.54 26.49
CA GLY A 197 -8.76 9.36 27.00
C GLY A 197 -7.87 8.22 27.47
N GLY A 198 -6.55 8.34 27.33
CA GLY A 198 -5.58 7.39 27.89
C GLY A 198 -5.26 6.19 27.00
N LEU A 199 -5.78 6.16 25.77
CA LEU A 199 -5.44 5.14 24.78
C LEU A 199 -3.96 5.26 24.38
N LEU A 200 -3.25 4.13 24.37
CA LEU A 200 -1.84 4.08 23.99
C LEU A 200 -1.70 3.63 22.54
N MET A 201 -1.09 4.50 21.75
CA MET A 201 -0.69 4.24 20.38
C MET A 201 0.79 3.89 20.33
N HIS A 202 1.12 2.71 19.84
CA HIS A 202 2.50 2.22 19.73
C HIS A 202 3.00 2.29 18.28
N ASP A 203 4.32 2.34 18.13
CA ASP A 203 4.99 2.41 16.83
C ASP A 203 4.36 3.50 15.94
N THR A 204 4.26 4.71 16.47
CA THR A 204 3.52 5.78 15.82
C THR A 204 4.45 6.61 14.93
N LEU A 205 3.99 6.94 13.72
CA LEU A 205 4.59 7.94 12.85
C LEU A 205 4.06 9.33 13.21
N LYS A 206 4.96 10.30 13.43
CA LYS A 206 4.59 11.72 13.40
C LYS A 206 4.64 12.20 11.96
N ILE A 207 3.47 12.54 11.42
CA ILE A 207 3.28 12.93 10.03
C ILE A 207 2.95 14.41 9.93
N LEU A 208 3.66 15.11 9.05
CA LEU A 208 3.28 16.41 8.56
C LEU A 208 2.70 16.22 7.16
N TYR A 209 1.57 16.84 6.83
CA TYR A 209 0.97 16.64 5.51
C TYR A 209 0.28 17.87 4.92
N HIS A 210 0.18 17.84 3.59
CA HIS A 210 -0.65 18.73 2.78
C HIS A 210 -1.62 17.93 1.94
N ASP A 211 -2.88 18.36 1.95
CA ASP A 211 -3.99 17.85 1.17
C ASP A 211 -4.58 18.89 0.21
N LYS A 212 -3.90 20.04 0.05
CA LYS A 212 -4.28 21.12 -0.87
C LYS A 212 -3.42 21.08 -2.13
N TYR A 213 -4.03 20.98 -3.29
CA TYR A 213 -3.42 20.85 -4.62
C TYR A 213 -2.37 21.93 -4.89
N ASP A 214 -2.71 23.21 -4.69
CA ASP A 214 -1.77 24.31 -4.95
C ASP A 214 -0.50 24.18 -4.12
N LYS A 215 -0.64 23.80 -2.84
CA LYS A 215 0.49 23.59 -1.93
C LYS A 215 1.31 22.36 -2.29
N ILE A 216 0.64 21.27 -2.68
CA ILE A 216 1.34 20.07 -3.17
C ILE A 216 2.15 20.42 -4.42
N ASN A 217 1.58 21.11 -5.41
CA ASN A 217 2.31 21.47 -6.63
C ASN A 217 3.45 22.47 -6.37
N GLU A 218 3.24 23.44 -5.47
CA GLU A 218 4.29 24.34 -5.03
C GLU A 218 5.48 23.54 -4.48
N LEU A 219 5.24 22.55 -3.61
CA LEU A 219 6.28 21.69 -3.05
C LEU A 219 6.93 20.79 -4.11
N LEU A 220 6.15 20.17 -5.00
CA LEU A 220 6.67 19.33 -6.08
C LEU A 220 7.54 20.11 -7.07
N SER A 221 7.32 21.42 -7.22
CA SER A 221 8.15 22.29 -8.07
C SER A 221 9.52 22.62 -7.44
N LYS A 222 9.71 22.38 -6.14
CA LYS A 222 10.97 22.65 -5.44
C LYS A 222 11.95 21.50 -5.71
N GLN A 223 13.01 21.78 -6.46
CA GLN A 223 14.01 20.77 -6.86
C GLN A 223 14.79 20.15 -5.69
N GLU A 224 14.73 20.73 -4.49
CA GLU A 224 15.49 20.28 -3.31
C GLU A 224 14.81 19.16 -2.53
N LEU A 225 13.52 18.90 -2.75
CA LEU A 225 12.79 17.87 -2.01
C LEU A 225 12.95 16.51 -2.69
N ASN A 226 13.72 15.63 -2.07
CA ASN A 226 13.75 14.22 -2.45
C ASN A 226 12.49 13.52 -1.91
N TYR A 227 11.60 13.09 -2.80
CA TYR A 227 10.36 12.41 -2.44
C TYR A 227 10.12 11.15 -3.27
N GLU A 228 9.41 10.19 -2.69
CA GLU A 228 8.94 8.98 -3.36
C GLU A 228 7.45 9.06 -3.70
N VAL A 229 7.04 8.42 -4.79
CA VAL A 229 5.63 8.36 -5.20
C VAL A 229 5.06 7.01 -4.82
N MET A 230 3.90 7.01 -4.17
CA MET A 230 3.19 5.78 -3.77
C MET A 230 1.77 5.81 -4.32
N ASP A 231 1.49 4.93 -5.27
CA ASP A 231 0.15 4.73 -5.82
C ASP A 231 -0.59 3.68 -5.00
N VAL A 232 -1.75 4.04 -4.47
CA VAL A 232 -2.53 3.17 -3.57
C VAL A 232 -3.98 3.05 -4.03
N PRO A 233 -4.68 1.93 -3.74
CA PRO A 233 -6.11 1.81 -4.01
C PRO A 233 -6.91 2.95 -3.38
N GLY A 234 -7.99 3.38 -4.02
CA GLY A 234 -8.80 4.52 -3.58
C GLY A 234 -9.42 4.31 -2.20
N PHE A 235 -9.84 3.10 -1.86
CA PHE A 235 -10.34 2.82 -0.51
C PHE A 235 -9.24 2.94 0.55
N VAL A 236 -7.99 2.52 0.25
CA VAL A 236 -6.84 2.70 1.15
C VAL A 236 -6.52 4.18 1.32
N PHE A 237 -6.54 4.94 0.22
CA PHE A 237 -6.30 6.37 0.22
C PHE A 237 -7.35 7.13 1.04
N CYS A 238 -8.63 6.81 0.85
CA CYS A 238 -9.75 7.37 1.63
C CYS A 238 -9.61 7.06 3.11
N ASP A 239 -9.26 5.82 3.46
CA ASP A 239 -9.04 5.39 4.84
C ASP A 239 -7.86 6.12 5.50
N LEU A 240 -6.75 6.28 4.77
CA LEU A 240 -5.60 7.08 5.22
C LEU A 240 -6.00 8.52 5.52
N LYS A 241 -6.74 9.19 4.62
CA LYS A 241 -7.18 10.58 4.87
C LYS A 241 -8.10 10.67 6.08
N LYS A 242 -9.00 9.70 6.26
CA LYS A 242 -9.86 9.64 7.45
C LYS A 242 -9.04 9.48 8.72
N ALA A 243 -8.08 8.54 8.75
CA ALA A 243 -7.20 8.32 9.89
C ALA A 243 -6.40 9.59 10.23
N LEU A 244 -5.73 10.20 9.24
CA LEU A 244 -4.94 11.42 9.46
C LEU A 244 -5.78 12.60 9.95
N ASN A 245 -6.98 12.78 9.41
CA ASN A 245 -7.88 13.85 9.84
C ASN A 245 -8.43 13.60 11.26
N SER A 246 -8.76 12.34 11.60
CA SER A 246 -9.20 11.96 12.94
C SER A 246 -8.11 12.30 13.96
N PHE A 247 -6.92 11.72 13.82
CA PHE A 247 -5.82 11.94 14.76
C PHE A 247 -5.33 13.39 14.78
N HIS A 248 -5.51 14.15 13.69
CA HIS A 248 -5.25 15.59 13.67
C HIS A 248 -6.29 16.36 14.50
N SER A 249 -7.57 15.98 14.40
CA SER A 249 -8.65 16.62 15.17
C SER A 249 -8.57 16.35 16.67
N ASP A 250 -7.91 15.26 17.07
CA ASP A 250 -7.69 14.89 18.47
C ASP A 250 -6.52 15.66 19.13
N LEU A 251 -5.75 16.42 18.33
CA LEU A 251 -4.68 17.27 18.86
C LEU A 251 -5.25 18.47 19.63
N PRO A 252 -4.54 18.94 20.68
CA PRO A 252 -4.94 20.17 21.37
C PRO A 252 -5.07 21.32 20.38
N SER A 253 -6.12 22.13 20.55
CA SER A 253 -6.34 23.31 19.71
C SER A 253 -5.21 24.34 19.88
N GLY A 254 -4.81 24.97 18.78
CA GLY A 254 -3.72 25.96 18.74
C GLY A 254 -2.53 25.55 17.86
N GLU A 255 -1.32 25.98 18.23
CA GLU A 255 -0.08 25.74 17.45
C GLU A 255 0.33 24.25 17.40
N SER A 256 -0.26 23.37 18.20
CA SER A 256 0.02 21.93 18.20
C SER A 256 -0.50 21.20 16.95
N GLY A 257 -1.56 21.70 16.32
CA GLY A 257 -2.16 21.07 15.14
C GLY A 257 -1.43 21.39 13.84
N THR A 258 -0.58 22.43 13.82
CA THR A 258 0.12 22.85 12.61
C THR A 258 1.59 23.10 12.89
N PHE A 259 2.45 22.74 11.95
CA PHE A 259 3.85 23.12 11.98
C PHE A 259 4.12 24.02 10.79
N ARG A 260 4.15 25.34 11.04
CA ARG A 260 4.07 26.35 9.97
C ARG A 260 2.79 26.15 9.16
N GLU A 261 2.91 25.84 7.87
CA GLU A 261 1.78 25.58 6.97
C GLU A 261 1.36 24.11 6.91
N TRP A 262 2.12 23.20 7.54
CA TRP A 262 1.86 21.76 7.51
C TRP A 262 0.83 21.36 8.56
N LYS A 263 -0.12 20.51 8.20
CA LYS A 263 -0.96 19.83 9.19
C LYS A 263 -0.14 18.77 9.90
N VAL A 264 -0.26 18.68 11.23
CA VAL A 264 0.40 17.64 12.03
C VAL A 264 -0.62 16.56 12.37
N SER A 265 -0.22 15.30 12.25
CA SER A 265 -1.02 14.15 12.68
C SER A 265 -0.10 13.01 13.12
N TYR A 266 -0.72 11.97 13.68
CA TYR A 266 -0.06 10.75 14.12
C TYR A 266 -0.69 9.57 13.40
N LEU A 267 0.12 8.63 12.93
CA LEU A 267 -0.34 7.42 12.26
C LEU A 267 0.20 6.20 13.02
N PRO A 268 -0.62 5.53 13.84
CA PRO A 268 -0.18 4.40 14.65
C PRO A 268 0.02 3.14 13.81
N GLY A 269 1.06 2.35 14.11
CA GLY A 269 1.24 1.01 13.55
C GLY A 269 0.41 -0.05 14.29
N SER A 270 0.01 0.22 15.53
CA SER A 270 -0.93 -0.57 16.31
C SER A 270 -1.61 0.29 17.38
N ILE A 271 -2.86 -0.06 17.70
CA ILE A 271 -3.65 0.57 18.76
C ILE A 271 -3.83 -0.49 19.85
N GLY A 272 -3.37 -0.19 21.07
CA GLY A 272 -3.37 -1.09 22.22
C GLY A 272 -4.55 -0.87 23.16
#